data_AF-A0A3B9WK73-F1
#
_entry.id   AF-A0A3B9WK73-F1
#
_cell.length_a   1.000
_cell.length_b   1.000
_cell.length_c   1.000
_cell.angle_alpha   90.00
_cell.angle_beta   90.00
_cell.angle_gamma   90.00
#
_symmetry.space_group_name_H-M   'P 1'
#
loop_
_entity.id
_entity.type
_entity.pdbx_description
1 polymer ?
#
loop_
_entity_poly.entity_id
_entity_poly.type
_entity_poly.pdbx_seq_one_letter_code
_entity_poly.pdbx_strand_id
1 'polypeptide(L)' 'APAAILEAARAGIGFVVCITEGVPAQDEARVFATLQRDYPSTRLLGPNCPGII' A
#
# COMPACT_ATOMS: atom_id res chain seq x y z
N ALA A 1 -4.51 -1.73 -7.82
CA ALA A 1 -3.60 -1.30 -6.74
C ALA A 1 -3.65 -2.19 -5.50
N PRO A 2 -4.82 -2.51 -4.89
CA PRO A 2 -4.85 -3.13 -3.56
C PRO A 2 -4.13 -4.47 -3.44
N ALA A 3 -4.34 -5.38 -4.40
CA ALA A 3 -3.70 -6.70 -4.41
C ALA A 3 -2.16 -6.58 -4.50
N ALA A 4 -1.65 -5.75 -5.40
CA ALA A 4 -0.21 -5.56 -5.59
C ALA A 4 0.50 -5.02 -4.35
N ILE A 5 -0.15 -4.11 -3.60
CA ILE A 5 0.39 -3.58 -2.33
C ILE A 5 0.55 -4.72 -1.31
N LEU A 6 -0.46 -5.57 -1.16
CA LEU A 6 -0.43 -6.69 -0.22
C LEU A 6 0.52 -7.81 -0.65
N GLU A 7 0.69 -8.02 -1.96
CA GLU A 7 1.69 -8.95 -2.49
C GLU A 7 3.12 -8.48 -2.18
N ALA A 8 3.41 -7.19 -2.35
CA ALA A 8 4.71 -6.62 -1.99
C ALA A 8 4.98 -6.76 -0.49
N ALA A 9 3.98 -6.47 0.36
CA ALA A 9 4.09 -6.65 1.80
C ALA A 9 4.34 -8.12 2.20
N ARG A 10 3.62 -9.05 1.56
CA ARG A 10 3.83 -10.51 1.76
C ARG A 10 5.21 -10.97 1.31
N ALA A 11 5.77 -10.34 0.28
CA ALA A 11 7.14 -10.59 -0.18
C ALA A 11 8.22 -9.97 0.73
N GLY A 12 7.83 -9.26 1.81
CA GLY A 12 8.75 -8.65 2.75
C GLY A 12 9.34 -7.31 2.29
N ILE A 13 8.71 -6.65 1.31
CA ILE A 13 9.17 -5.34 0.82
C ILE A 13 8.83 -4.27 1.86
N GLY A 14 9.85 -3.69 2.49
CA GLY A 14 9.66 -2.75 3.60
C GLY A 14 9.11 -1.37 3.23
N PHE A 15 9.17 -0.97 1.96
CA PHE A 15 8.66 0.32 1.50
C PHE A 15 8.02 0.20 0.12
N VAL A 16 6.76 0.62 0.00
CA VAL A 16 5.95 0.54 -1.21
C VAL A 16 5.44 1.93 -1.56
N VAL A 17 5.61 2.35 -2.81
CA VAL A 17 5.01 3.57 -3.35
C VAL A 17 3.94 3.17 -4.35
N CYS A 18 2.70 3.61 -4.10
CA CYS A 18 1.57 3.38 -5.00
C CYS A 18 1.19 4.69 -5.70
N ILE A 19 1.47 4.77 -7.00
CA ILE A 19 1.17 5.93 -7.84
C ILE A 19 -0.26 5.85 -8.41
N THR A 20 -0.87 4.67 -8.43
CA THR A 20 -2.17 4.44 -9.08
C THR A 20 -3.23 5.42 -8.60
N GLU A 21 -3.92 6.04 -9.57
CA GLU A 21 -5.02 6.96 -9.33
C GLU A 21 -6.40 6.29 -9.37
N GLY A 22 -7.39 6.90 -8.72
CA GLY A 22 -8.79 6.47 -8.81
C GLY A 22 -9.10 5.17 -8.07
N VAL A 23 -8.28 4.79 -7.09
CA VAL A 23 -8.59 3.66 -6.21
C VAL A 23 -9.78 4.05 -5.32
N PRO A 24 -10.85 3.24 -5.24
CA PRO A 24 -11.97 3.53 -4.36
C PRO A 24 -11.51 3.70 -2.90
N ALA A 25 -11.96 4.75 -2.22
CA ALA A 25 -11.52 5.08 -0.86
C ALA A 25 -11.73 3.92 0.14
N GLN A 26 -12.78 3.11 -0.05
CA GLN A 26 -13.03 1.94 0.78
C GLN A 26 -11.94 0.86 0.61
N ASP A 27 -11.41 0.69 -0.60
CA ASP A 27 -10.33 -0.27 -0.87
C ASP A 27 -9.01 0.22 -0.29
N GLU A 28 -8.73 1.53 -0.39
CA GLU A 28 -7.55 2.15 0.23
C GLU A 28 -7.55 1.92 1.75
N ALA A 29 -8.67 2.22 2.41
CA ALA A 29 -8.83 2.04 3.85
C ALA A 29 -8.65 0.56 4.27
N ARG A 30 -9.22 -0.38 3.50
CA ARG A 30 -9.08 -1.82 3.77
C ARG A 30 -7.64 -2.29 3.63
N VAL A 31 -6.93 -1.84 2.59
CA VAL A 31 -5.51 -2.18 2.39
C VAL A 31 -4.65 -1.61 3.50
N PHE A 32 -4.86 -0.34 3.85
CA PHE A 32 -4.08 0.32 4.88
C PHE A 32 -4.25 -0.34 6.25
N ALA A 33 -5.49 -0.71 6.61
CA ALA A 33 -5.77 -1.44 7.84
C ALA A 33 -5.13 -2.84 7.85
N THR A 34 -5.14 -3.54 6.71
CA THR A 34 -4.51 -4.87 6.57
C THR A 34 -2.99 -4.77 6.69
N LEU A 35 -2.37 -3.79 6.04
CA LEU A 35 -0.92 -3.54 6.15
C LEU A 35 -0.50 -3.30 7.60
N GLN A 36 -1.18 -2.40 8.31
CA GLN A 36 -0.82 -2.09 9.69
C GLN A 36 -0.95 -3.29 10.63
N ARG A 37 -1.99 -4.12 10.44
CA ARG A 37 -2.25 -5.28 11.30
C ARG A 37 -1.31 -6.45 10.99
N ASP A 38 -1.15 -6.78 9.72
CA ASP A 38 -0.55 -8.05 9.30
C ASP A 38 0.91 -7.89 8.83
N TYR A 39 1.30 -6.68 8.40
CA TYR A 39 2.62 -6.37 7.84
C TYR A 39 3.20 -5.06 8.40
N PRO A 40 3.35 -4.91 9.74
CA PRO A 40 3.72 -3.65 10.39
C PRO A 40 5.11 -3.10 10.00
N SER A 41 5.98 -3.93 9.43
CA SER A 41 7.29 -3.53 8.89
C SER A 41 7.22 -2.94 7.48
N THR A 42 6.09 -3.07 6.78
CA THR A 42 5.88 -2.51 5.44
C THR A 42 5.25 -1.12 5.54
N ARG A 43 5.92 -0.13 4.97
CA ARG A 43 5.42 1.24 4.87
C ARG A 43 4.86 1.49 3.47
N LEU A 44 3.64 2.04 3.41
CA LEU A 44 3.00 2.43 2.16
C LEU A 44 2.99 3.96 2.03
N LEU A 45 3.44 4.47 0.89
CA LEU A 45 3.21 5.84 0.45
C LEU A 45 2.21 5.82 -0.72
N GLY A 46 1.08 6.51 -0.54
CA GLY A 46 -0.03 6.51 -1.49
C GLY A 46 -1.22 5.65 -1.00
N PRO A 47 -2.18 5.31 -1.88
CA PRO A 47 -2.19 5.54 -3.34
C PRO A 47 -2.24 7.03 -3.75
N ASN A 48 -2.16 7.31 -5.05
CA ASN A 48 -2.18 8.68 -5.60
C ASN A 48 -0.96 9.54 -5.17
N CYS A 49 0.20 8.93 -4.89
CA CYS A 49 1.43 9.68 -4.58
C CYS A 49 2.50 9.44 -5.67
N PRO A 50 2.98 10.48 -6.39
CA PRO A 50 3.90 10.30 -7.51
C PRO A 50 5.31 9.85 -7.12
N GLY A 51 5.71 9.99 -5.85
CA GLY A 51 6.98 9.45 -5.38
C GLY A 51 7.64 10.22 -4.23
N ILE A 52 8.93 9.93 -4.04
CA ILE A 52 9.86 10.54 -3.08
C ILE A 52 11.19 10.85 -3.77
N ILE A 53 11.99 11.77 -3.20
CA ILE A 53 13.37 12.07 -3.61
C ILE A 53 14.30 11.74 -2.45
#